data_AF-F0QSZ7-F1
#
_entry.id   AF-F0QSZ7-F1
#
_cell.length_a   1.000
_cell.length_b   1.000
_cell.length_c   1.000
_cell.angle_alpha   90.00
_cell.angle_beta   90.00
_cell.angle_gamma   90.00
#
_symmetry.space_group_name_H-M   'P 1'
#
loop_
_entity.id
_entity.type
_entity.pdbx_description
1 polymer ?
#
loop_
_entity_poly.entity_id
_entity_poly.type
_entity_poly.pdbx_seq_one_letter_code
_entity_poly.pdbx_strand_id
1 'polypeptide(L)'
;MPNLMSSEGGEEWQFPEDWEYSGGVPERLLRIRAKCPYCGHTFEIEMGESWYNMGISVTCPKCGKQFSISMYGEVIGEAKKGAKK
;
A
#
# COMPACT_ATOMS: atom_id res chain seq x y z
N MET A 1 48.51 27.89 22.16
CA MET A 1 48.26 26.42 22.15
C MET A 1 47.16 26.14 23.18
N PRO A 2 46.36 25.09 23.01
CA PRO A 2 45.11 24.88 22.23
C PRO A 2 43.88 25.44 23.00
N ASN A 3 42.59 25.32 22.69
CA ASN A 3 41.77 24.36 21.94
C ASN A 3 40.42 25.08 21.66
N LEU A 4 40.03 25.30 20.40
CA LEU A 4 38.95 24.57 19.72
C LEU A 4 37.69 24.31 20.57
N MET A 5 36.67 25.14 20.42
CA MET A 5 35.27 24.71 20.50
C MET A 5 34.50 25.45 19.41
N SER A 6 34.53 24.82 18.25
CA SER A 6 33.66 25.09 17.13
C SER A 6 32.22 24.72 17.46
N SER A 7 31.30 25.35 16.73
CA SER A 7 29.92 24.92 16.47
C SER A 7 28.92 25.22 17.58
N GLU A 8 28.41 26.46 17.57
CA GLU A 8 27.02 26.72 17.91
C GLU A 8 26.14 25.74 17.11
N GLY A 9 25.49 24.87 17.86
CA GLY A 9 24.73 23.74 17.36
C GLY A 9 23.68 24.21 16.37
N GLY A 10 23.67 23.58 15.20
CA GLY A 10 22.53 23.61 14.31
C GLY A 10 21.30 23.21 15.13
N GLU A 11 20.30 24.08 15.08
CA GLU A 11 19.02 23.95 15.75
C GLU A 11 18.48 22.56 15.49
N GLU A 12 18.63 21.71 16.51
CA GLU A 12 18.22 20.32 16.50
C GLU A 12 16.70 20.35 16.35
N TRP A 13 16.23 20.08 15.14
CA TRP A 13 14.83 19.86 14.82
C TRP A 13 14.31 18.72 15.71
N GLN A 14 13.87 19.06 16.91
CA GLN A 14 13.12 18.19 17.79
C GLN A 14 11.73 18.05 17.18
N PHE A 15 11.58 17.12 16.24
CA PHE A 15 10.27 16.61 15.87
C PHE A 15 9.59 16.15 17.17
N PRO A 16 8.44 16.73 17.57
CA PRO A 16 7.74 16.26 18.75
C PRO A 16 7.42 14.77 18.57
N GLU A 17 7.76 13.97 19.57
CA GLU A 17 7.49 12.51 19.65
C GLU A 17 6.00 12.15 19.57
N ASP A 18 5.12 13.15 19.47
CA ASP A 18 3.67 13.03 19.35
C ASP A 18 3.16 13.16 17.91
N TRP A 19 4.03 13.06 16.90
CA TRP A 19 3.56 12.57 15.61
C TRP A 19 3.30 11.05 15.78
N GLU A 20 2.18 10.73 16.43
CA GLU A 20 1.55 9.44 16.20
C GLU A 20 1.28 9.40 14.69
N TYR A 21 2.21 8.80 13.96
CA TYR A 21 2.03 8.35 12.60
C TYR A 21 0.65 7.73 12.61
N SER A 22 -0.32 8.46 12.06
CA SER A 22 -1.71 8.05 11.97
C SER A 22 -1.72 6.86 11.05
N GLY A 23 -1.35 5.71 11.61
CA GLY A 23 -1.14 4.45 10.95
C GLY A 23 -2.43 4.19 10.24
N GLY A 24 -2.39 4.36 8.93
CA GLY A 24 -3.55 4.38 8.07
C GLY A 24 -4.50 3.28 8.48
N VAL A 25 -5.78 3.67 8.65
CA VAL A 25 -6.94 2.82 8.94
C VAL A 25 -6.65 1.37 8.55
N PRO A 26 -6.80 0.38 9.44
CA PRO A 26 -6.41 -1.00 9.16
C PRO A 26 -6.99 -1.41 7.81
N GLU A 27 -6.11 -1.47 6.81
CA GLU A 27 -6.56 -1.63 5.43
C GLU A 27 -7.28 -2.96 5.35
N ARG A 28 -8.59 -2.90 5.10
CA ARG A 28 -9.38 -4.10 4.83
C ARG A 28 -8.79 -4.72 3.58
N LEU A 29 -8.12 -5.86 3.72
CA LEU A 29 -7.62 -6.58 2.57
C LEU A 29 -8.82 -7.26 1.91
N LEU A 30 -9.00 -7.02 0.63
CA LEU A 30 -9.98 -7.67 -0.21
C LEU A 30 -9.27 -8.70 -1.09
N ARG A 31 -9.89 -9.87 -1.22
CA ARG A 31 -9.55 -10.85 -2.24
C ARG A 31 -10.29 -10.48 -3.51
N ILE A 32 -9.55 -10.11 -4.53
CA ILE A 32 -10.06 -9.69 -5.82
C ILE A 32 -9.59 -10.64 -6.89
N ARG A 33 -10.55 -11.13 -7.68
CA ARG A 33 -10.30 -11.97 -8.84
C ARG A 33 -10.17 -11.07 -10.07
N ALA A 34 -8.94 -10.86 -10.50
CA ALA A 34 -8.58 -10.08 -11.68
C ALA A 34 -8.68 -10.93 -12.95
N LYS A 35 -9.42 -10.47 -13.97
CA LYS A 35 -9.43 -11.10 -15.30
C LYS A 35 -8.76 -10.20 -16.32
N CYS A 36 -7.64 -10.64 -16.89
CA CYS A 36 -6.97 -9.86 -17.91
C CYS A 36 -7.78 -9.87 -19.23
N PRO A 37 -8.18 -8.70 -19.78
CA PRO A 37 -8.92 -8.63 -21.04
C PRO A 37 -8.07 -8.96 -22.26
N TYR A 38 -6.74 -8.87 -22.15
CA TYR A 38 -5.83 -9.08 -23.27
C TYR A 38 -5.48 -10.55 -23.52
N CYS A 39 -5.34 -11.34 -22.45
CA CYS A 39 -4.95 -12.75 -22.54
C CYS A 39 -6.01 -13.71 -22.00
N GLY A 40 -7.09 -13.21 -21.40
CA GLY A 40 -8.14 -14.01 -20.76
C GLY A 40 -7.72 -14.70 -19.46
N HIS A 41 -6.48 -14.50 -19.00
CA HIS A 41 -5.98 -15.11 -17.78
C HIS A 41 -6.66 -14.50 -16.56
N THR A 42 -7.14 -15.35 -15.66
CA THR A 42 -7.79 -14.93 -14.42
C THR A 42 -6.94 -15.35 -13.25
N PHE A 43 -6.69 -14.44 -12.31
CA PHE A 43 -5.86 -14.67 -11.12
C PHE A 43 -6.45 -13.95 -9.91
N GLU A 44 -6.12 -14.43 -8.72
CA GLU A 44 -6.57 -13.85 -7.45
C GLU A 44 -5.44 -13.01 -6.86
N ILE A 45 -5.77 -11.79 -6.41
CA ILE A 45 -4.86 -10.90 -5.71
C ILE A 45 -5.51 -10.39 -4.43
N GLU A 46 -4.68 -10.19 -3.42
CA GLU A 46 -5.09 -9.60 -2.16
C GLU A 46 -4.58 -8.16 -2.14
N MET A 47 -5.49 -7.19 -2.02
CA MET A 47 -5.12 -5.77 -1.94
C MET A 47 -6.02 -5.05 -0.96
N GLY A 48 -5.55 -3.93 -0.41
CA GLY A 48 -6.39 -3.06 0.42
C GLY A 48 -7.63 -2.58 -0.34
N GLU A 49 -8.77 -2.52 0.35
CA GLU A 49 -10.01 -1.91 -0.10
C GLU A 49 -9.76 -0.49 -0.60
N SER A 50 -8.88 0.23 0.08
CA SER A 50 -8.39 1.55 -0.34
C SER A 50 -7.83 1.50 -1.75
N TRP A 51 -6.87 0.60 -2.05
CA TRP A 51 -6.32 0.46 -3.40
C TRP A 51 -7.34 0.02 -4.45
N TYR A 52 -8.28 -0.86 -4.08
CA TYR A 52 -9.37 -1.26 -4.97
C TYR A 52 -10.32 -0.09 -5.30
N ASN A 53 -10.72 0.70 -4.29
CA ASN A 53 -11.52 1.91 -4.47
C ASN A 53 -10.74 3.00 -5.23
N MET A 54 -9.42 3.08 -5.03
CA MET A 54 -8.56 4.07 -5.66
C MET A 54 -8.34 3.82 -7.15
N GLY A 55 -8.82 2.70 -7.71
CA GLY A 55 -8.66 2.44 -9.14
C GLY A 55 -7.28 1.91 -9.51
N ILE A 56 -6.56 1.23 -8.61
CA ILE A 56 -5.18 0.79 -8.87
C ILE A 56 -5.10 -0.07 -10.14
N SER A 57 -4.04 0.12 -10.91
CA SER A 57 -3.75 -0.72 -12.07
C SER A 57 -2.86 -1.89 -11.66
N VAL A 58 -3.18 -3.08 -12.14
CA VAL A 58 -2.39 -4.30 -11.88
C VAL A 58 -1.80 -4.82 -13.17
N THR A 59 -0.58 -5.32 -13.06
CA THR A 59 0.12 -5.97 -14.17
C THR A 59 -0.25 -7.44 -14.24
N CYS A 60 -0.72 -7.87 -15.40
CA CYS A 60 -0.95 -9.27 -15.76
C CYS A 60 0.35 -10.09 -15.65
N PRO A 61 0.46 -11.10 -14.77
CA PRO A 61 1.69 -11.91 -14.65
C PRO A 61 1.96 -12.77 -15.89
N LYS A 62 0.92 -13.05 -16.70
CA LYS A 62 1.04 -13.83 -17.94
C LYS A 62 1.50 -13.03 -19.15
N CYS A 63 1.16 -11.75 -19.20
CA CYS A 63 1.23 -10.95 -20.42
C CYS A 63 1.93 -9.61 -20.23
N GLY A 64 2.25 -9.22 -18.99
CA GLY A 64 2.96 -7.98 -18.66
C GLY A 64 2.15 -6.70 -18.90
N LYS A 65 0.89 -6.81 -19.35
CA LYS A 65 0.03 -5.65 -19.59
C LYS A 65 -0.60 -5.18 -18.27
N GLN A 66 -0.60 -3.87 -18.05
CA GLN A 66 -1.32 -3.24 -16.97
C GLN A 66 -2.78 -3.01 -17.36
N PHE A 67 -3.69 -3.26 -16.41
CA PHE A 67 -5.10 -2.98 -16.56
C PHE A 67 -5.70 -2.57 -15.21
N SER A 68 -6.75 -1.75 -15.24
CA SER A 68 -7.42 -1.27 -14.02
C SER A 68 -8.18 -2.41 -13.35
N ILE A 69 -7.86 -2.67 -12.08
CA ILE A 69 -8.54 -3.76 -11.37
C ILE A 69 -9.98 -3.45 -11.05
N SER A 70 -10.33 -2.19 -10.84
CA SER A 70 -11.71 -1.82 -10.50
C SER A 70 -12.67 -2.06 -11.67
N MET A 71 -12.14 -2.20 -12.89
CA MET A 71 -12.93 -2.44 -14.10
C MET A 71 -12.97 -3.93 -14.51
N TYR A 72 -11.92 -4.69 -14.22
CA TYR A 72 -11.77 -6.09 -14.62
C TYR A 72 -11.58 -7.06 -13.45
N GLY A 73 -11.71 -6.56 -12.23
CA GLY A 73 -11.51 -7.28 -10.99
C GLY A 73 -12.78 -7.31 -10.17
N GLU A 74 -13.16 -8.50 -9.78
CA GLU A 74 -14.33 -8.76 -8.94
C GLU A 74 -13.89 -9.08 -7.52
N VAL A 75 -14.46 -8.41 -6.52
CA VAL A 75 -14.22 -8.74 -5.12
C VAL A 75 -14.93 -10.06 -4.82
N ILE A 76 -14.15 -11.12 -4.62
CA ILE A 76 -14.68 -12.45 -4.28
C ILE A 76 -14.81 -12.65 -2.77
N GLY A 77 -14.23 -11.77 -1.96
CA GLY A 77 -14.39 -11.77 -0.50
C GLY A 77 -13.42 -10.83 0.21
N GLU A 78 -13.59 -10.72 1.52
CA GLU A 78 -12.67 -10.01 2.40
C GLU A 78 -11.56 -10.98 2.85
N ALA A 79 -10.30 -10.62 2.62
CA ALA A 79 -9.15 -11.28 3.24
C ALA A 79 -9.09 -10.82 4.71
N LYS A 80 -9.92 -11.44 5.55
CA LYS A 80 -9.90 -11.21 7.00
C LYS A 80 -8.53 -11.64 7.53
N LYS A 81 -7.58 -10.71 7.67
CA LYS A 81 -6.50 -10.87 8.65
C LYS A 81 -7.18 -10.95 10.00
N GLY A 82 -7.16 -12.15 10.56
CA GLY A 82 -7.92 -12.51 11.75
C GLY A 82 -7.74 -11.47 12.85
N ALA A 83 -8.87 -11.13 13.47
CA ALA A 83 -8.90 -10.58 14.82
C ALA A 83 -8.09 -11.53 15.71
N LYS A 84 -6.82 -11.20 15.96
CA LYS A 84 -6.07 -11.80 17.05
C LYS A 84 -6.59 -11.10 18.32
N LYS A 85 -7.50 -11.81 19.00
CA LYS A 85 -7.93 -11.53 20.38
C LYS A 85 -6.73 -11.53 21.33
#